data_AF-A0A6J4LA44-F1
#
_entry.id   AF-A0A6J4LA44-F1
#
_cell.length_a   1.000
_cell.length_b   1.000
_cell.length_c   1.000
_cell.angle_alpha   90.00
_cell.angle_beta   90.00
_cell.angle_gamma   90.00
#
_symmetry.space_group_name_H-M   'P 1'
#
loop_
_entity.id
_entity.type
_entity.pdbx_description
1 polymer ?
#
loop_
_entity_poly.entity_id
_entity_poly.type
_entity_poly.pdbx_seq_one_letter_code
_entity_poly.pdbx_strand_id
1 'polypeptide(L)'
;MDPHQLGAFLRHRRERLRPADVGLVPGPRRRVPGLRRDEVAVLADMSTDYYERIEQGRGPRPSPPMLGAICRALRLSLDERDHVHLLAGYPAPDRLAALGYADPGLMCVLDAVAATVPALISDDLHDVVAQNPLNVALLGPLAATGGLQSNFLWRWFTDPGLRWRYATPRRPSCRD
;
A
#
# COMPACT_ATOMS: atom_id res chain seq x y z
N MET A 1 -16.31 8.37 -17.71
CA MET A 1 -15.32 7.33 -18.06
C MET A 1 -14.78 7.71 -19.42
N ASP A 2 -13.46 7.87 -19.52
CA ASP A 2 -12.76 8.10 -20.78
C ASP A 2 -11.94 6.85 -21.14
N PRO A 3 -12.47 5.96 -21.98
CA PRO A 3 -11.84 4.66 -22.25
C PRO A 3 -10.55 4.77 -23.05
N HIS A 4 -10.40 5.81 -23.87
CA HIS A 4 -9.17 6.05 -24.64
C HIS A 4 -8.05 6.56 -23.73
N GLN A 5 -8.35 7.49 -22.82
CA GLN A 5 -7.37 7.95 -21.84
C GLN A 5 -6.99 6.83 -20.86
N LEU A 6 -7.96 6.02 -20.39
CA LEU A 6 -7.69 4.86 -19.55
C LEU A 6 -6.73 3.88 -20.25
N GLY A 7 -7.01 3.52 -21.50
CA GLY A 7 -6.17 2.62 -22.27
C GLY A 7 -4.75 3.16 -22.49
N ALA A 8 -4.64 4.46 -22.85
CA ALA A 8 -3.36 5.12 -23.03
C ALA A 8 -2.53 5.16 -21.73
N PHE A 9 -3.16 5.46 -20.60
CA PHE A 9 -2.51 5.47 -19.29
C PHE A 9 -1.98 4.08 -18.93
N LEU A 10 -2.81 3.03 -19.05
CA LEU A 10 -2.41 1.66 -18.72
C LEU A 10 -1.27 1.17 -19.63
N ARG A 11 -1.33 1.48 -20.92
CA ARG A 11 -0.25 1.19 -21.87
C ARG A 11 1.07 1.83 -21.44
N HIS A 12 1.05 3.12 -21.10
CA HIS A 12 2.24 3.85 -20.67
C HIS A 12 2.87 3.23 -19.41
N ARG A 13 2.04 2.86 -18.42
CA ARG A 13 2.52 2.21 -17.19
C ARG A 13 3.11 0.82 -17.46
N ARG A 14 2.46 0.02 -18.31
CA ARG A 14 2.95 -1.30 -18.74
C ARG A 14 4.31 -1.22 -19.44
N GLU A 15 4.49 -0.24 -20.34
CA GLU A 15 5.73 -0.09 -21.11
C GLU A 15 6.92 0.38 -20.24
N ARG A 16 6.66 1.02 -19.10
CA ARG A 16 7.69 1.49 -18.15
C ARG A 16 8.13 0.44 -17.13
N LEU A 17 7.22 -0.43 -16.71
CA LEU A 17 7.50 -1.42 -15.66
C LEU A 17 8.32 -2.58 -16.22
N ARG A 18 9.43 -2.92 -15.59
CA ARG A 18 10.27 -4.04 -16.05
C ARG A 18 9.80 -5.35 -15.42
N PRO A 19 10.02 -6.49 -16.08
CA PRO A 19 9.67 -7.82 -15.56
C PRO A 19 10.28 -8.10 -14.19
N ALA A 20 11.55 -7.73 -14.00
CA ALA A 20 12.25 -7.91 -12.74
C ALA A 20 11.61 -7.13 -11.59
N ASP A 21 11.00 -5.98 -11.87
CA ASP A 21 10.35 -5.14 -10.85
C ASP A 21 9.07 -5.80 -10.31
N VAL A 22 8.52 -6.80 -11.02
CA VAL A 22 7.34 -7.59 -10.61
C VAL A 22 7.68 -9.06 -10.34
N GLY A 23 8.97 -9.41 -10.22
CA GLY A 23 9.42 -10.77 -9.88
C GLY A 23 9.39 -11.75 -11.07
N LEU A 24 9.22 -11.28 -12.29
CA LEU A 24 9.27 -12.12 -13.49
C LEU A 24 10.71 -12.20 -14.03
N VAL A 25 11.14 -13.41 -14.36
CA VAL A 25 12.42 -13.62 -15.06
C VAL A 25 12.27 -13.19 -16.51
N PRO A 26 13.14 -12.31 -17.03
CA PRO A 26 13.10 -11.92 -18.44
C PRO A 26 13.33 -13.14 -19.34
N GLY A 27 12.33 -13.54 -20.12
CA GLY A 27 12.47 -14.64 -21.07
C GLY A 27 13.51 -14.35 -22.18
N PRO A 28 14.11 -15.39 -22.79
CA PRO A 28 15.12 -15.22 -23.83
C PRO A 28 14.52 -14.54 -25.08
N ARG A 29 15.27 -13.59 -25.67
CA ARG A 29 14.90 -12.78 -26.86
C ARG A 29 13.67 -11.86 -26.68
N ARG A 30 13.73 -10.97 -25.69
CA ARG A 30 12.70 -9.94 -25.48
C ARG A 30 12.89 -8.75 -26.43
N ARG A 31 11.86 -8.37 -27.19
CA ARG A 31 11.86 -7.20 -28.10
C ARG A 31 11.41 -5.88 -27.46
N VAL A 32 10.73 -5.95 -26.31
CA VAL A 32 10.12 -4.79 -25.63
C VAL A 32 10.67 -4.70 -24.20
N PRO A 33 11.16 -3.53 -23.74
CA PRO A 33 11.77 -3.41 -22.41
C PRO A 33 10.75 -3.56 -21.26
N GLY A 34 9.51 -3.12 -21.48
CA GLY A 34 8.42 -3.19 -20.50
C GLY A 34 7.68 -4.52 -20.47
N LEU A 35 6.64 -4.60 -19.63
CA LEU A 35 5.77 -5.76 -19.51
C LEU A 35 4.97 -6.02 -20.79
N ARG A 36 4.72 -7.29 -21.08
CA ARG A 36 3.81 -7.74 -22.13
C ARG A 36 2.38 -7.78 -21.62
N ARG A 37 1.40 -7.79 -22.52
CA ARG A 37 -0.03 -7.78 -22.15
C ARG A 37 -0.44 -9.07 -21.41
N ASP A 38 0.05 -10.21 -21.87
CA ASP A 38 -0.14 -11.51 -21.24
C ASP A 38 0.47 -11.57 -19.83
N GLU A 39 1.65 -10.99 -19.64
CA GLU A 39 2.27 -10.90 -18.30
C GLU A 39 1.41 -10.06 -17.34
N VAL A 40 0.88 -8.92 -17.78
CA VAL A 40 -0.02 -8.10 -16.93
C VAL A 40 -1.31 -8.84 -16.64
N ALA A 41 -1.88 -9.51 -17.64
CA ALA A 41 -3.12 -10.28 -17.48
C ALA A 41 -2.96 -11.40 -16.44
N VAL A 42 -1.84 -12.12 -16.48
CA VAL A 42 -1.49 -13.15 -15.48
C VAL A 42 -1.33 -12.52 -14.09
N LEU A 43 -0.59 -11.41 -13.97
CA LEU A 43 -0.39 -10.71 -12.68
C LEU A 43 -1.68 -10.15 -12.08
N ALA A 44 -2.66 -9.82 -12.94
CA ALA A 44 -3.94 -9.27 -12.54
C ALA A 44 -5.08 -10.30 -12.49
N ASP A 45 -4.77 -11.59 -12.65
CA ASP A 45 -5.72 -12.71 -12.66
C ASP A 45 -6.91 -12.49 -13.62
N MET A 46 -6.60 -12.15 -14.88
CA MET A 46 -7.58 -11.93 -15.93
C MET A 46 -7.13 -12.47 -17.29
N SER A 47 -8.03 -12.51 -18.26
CA SER A 47 -7.67 -12.93 -19.61
C SER A 47 -6.88 -11.83 -20.36
N THR A 48 -5.94 -12.27 -21.19
CA THR A 48 -5.15 -11.36 -22.04
C THR A 48 -6.03 -10.55 -22.99
N ASP A 49 -7.07 -11.16 -23.57
CA ASP A 49 -8.04 -10.49 -24.45
C ASP A 49 -8.80 -9.38 -23.71
N TYR A 50 -9.21 -9.64 -22.46
CA TYR A 50 -9.88 -8.65 -21.65
C TYR A 50 -9.00 -7.43 -21.38
N TYR A 51 -7.75 -7.64 -20.96
CA TYR A 51 -6.79 -6.56 -20.74
C TYR A 51 -6.47 -5.80 -22.03
N GLU A 52 -6.27 -6.52 -23.15
CA GLU A 52 -6.02 -5.91 -24.45
C GLU A 52 -7.16 -4.99 -24.88
N ARG A 53 -8.42 -5.42 -24.74
CA ARG A 53 -9.57 -4.59 -25.08
C ARG A 53 -9.64 -3.32 -24.24
N ILE A 54 -9.32 -3.40 -22.94
CA ILE A 54 -9.23 -2.22 -22.06
C ILE A 54 -8.11 -1.28 -22.55
N GLU A 55 -6.92 -1.80 -22.84
CA GLU A 55 -5.79 -1.00 -23.32
C GLU A 55 -6.10 -0.30 -24.65
N GLN A 56 -6.90 -0.93 -25.51
CA GLN A 56 -7.35 -0.36 -26.79
C GLN A 56 -8.53 0.62 -26.65
N GLY A 57 -9.11 0.80 -25.46
CA GLY A 57 -10.31 1.61 -25.26
C GLY A 57 -11.59 1.01 -25.87
N ARG A 58 -11.59 -0.29 -26.18
CA ARG A 58 -12.74 -1.05 -26.74
C ARG A 58 -13.32 -2.07 -25.75
N GLY A 59 -12.79 -2.09 -24.55
CA GLY A 59 -13.20 -2.97 -23.46
C GLY A 59 -14.46 -2.48 -22.77
N PRO A 60 -15.14 -3.36 -22.02
CA PRO A 60 -16.16 -2.92 -21.09
C PRO A 60 -15.52 -2.05 -20.01
N ARG A 61 -16.35 -1.23 -19.34
CA ARG A 61 -15.92 -0.52 -18.13
C ARG A 61 -15.47 -1.54 -17.08
N PRO A 62 -14.20 -1.54 -16.62
CA PRO A 62 -13.73 -2.50 -15.63
C PRO A 62 -14.39 -2.22 -14.28
N SER A 63 -14.72 -3.24 -13.51
CA SER A 63 -15.26 -3.06 -12.16
C SER A 63 -14.18 -2.53 -11.18
N PRO A 64 -14.54 -1.91 -10.04
CA PRO A 64 -13.54 -1.43 -9.08
C PRO A 64 -12.57 -2.52 -8.58
N PRO A 65 -13.00 -3.77 -8.29
CA PRO A 65 -12.07 -4.85 -7.96
C PRO A 65 -11.08 -5.18 -9.09
N MET A 66 -11.55 -5.15 -10.34
CA MET A 66 -10.73 -5.38 -11.53
C MET A 66 -9.69 -4.27 -11.71
N LEU A 67 -10.08 -3.00 -11.51
CA LEU A 67 -9.13 -1.88 -11.48
C LEU A 67 -8.11 -2.04 -10.36
N GLY A 68 -8.54 -2.47 -9.17
CA GLY A 68 -7.64 -2.79 -8.06
C GLY A 68 -6.60 -3.85 -8.42
N ALA A 69 -7.01 -4.92 -9.11
CA ALA A 69 -6.09 -5.96 -9.61
C ALA A 69 -5.09 -5.40 -10.62
N ILE A 70 -5.54 -4.60 -11.60
CA ILE A 70 -4.67 -3.94 -12.57
C ILE A 70 -3.68 -2.99 -11.88
N CYS A 71 -4.14 -2.21 -10.89
CA CYS A 71 -3.28 -1.30 -10.14
C CYS A 71 -2.17 -2.04 -9.40
N ARG A 72 -2.48 -3.19 -8.77
CA ARG A 72 -1.49 -4.03 -8.10
C ARG A 72 -0.50 -4.65 -9.09
N ALA A 73 -1.00 -5.22 -10.19
CA ALA A 73 -0.17 -5.83 -11.23
C ALA A 73 0.83 -4.83 -11.85
N LEU A 74 0.41 -3.58 -12.06
CA LEU A 74 1.24 -2.51 -12.60
C LEU A 74 1.99 -1.69 -11.54
N ARG A 75 1.94 -2.10 -10.27
CA ARG A 75 2.57 -1.39 -9.13
C ARG A 75 2.32 0.12 -9.18
N LEU A 76 1.06 0.51 -9.39
CA LEU A 76 0.68 1.92 -9.43
C LEU A 76 0.83 2.55 -8.04
N SER A 77 1.32 3.78 -8.01
CA SER A 77 1.29 4.61 -6.81
C SER A 77 -0.16 4.96 -6.43
N LEU A 78 -0.35 5.51 -5.24
CA LEU A 78 -1.68 5.91 -4.75
C LEU A 78 -2.34 6.95 -5.67
N ASP A 79 -1.60 7.98 -6.08
CA ASP A 79 -2.13 9.01 -6.98
C ASP A 79 -2.49 8.44 -8.35
N GLU A 80 -1.72 7.48 -8.84
CA GLU A 80 -1.99 6.80 -10.11
C GLU A 80 -3.20 5.87 -10.02
N ARG A 81 -3.40 5.21 -8.88
CA ARG A 81 -4.60 4.42 -8.61
C ARG A 81 -5.83 5.32 -8.61
N ASP A 82 -5.78 6.47 -7.95
CA ASP A 82 -6.88 7.43 -7.92
C ASP A 82 -7.20 7.92 -9.33
N HIS A 83 -6.16 8.28 -10.08
CA HIS A 83 -6.30 8.71 -11.46
C HIS A 83 -6.95 7.64 -12.35
N VAL A 84 -6.54 6.37 -12.25
CA VAL A 84 -7.15 5.26 -12.99
C VAL A 84 -8.63 5.09 -12.66
N HIS A 85 -9.01 5.21 -11.39
CA HIS A 85 -10.42 5.12 -10.98
C HIS A 85 -11.24 6.28 -11.57
N LEU A 86 -10.70 7.49 -11.54
CA LEU A 86 -11.33 8.67 -12.17
C LEU A 86 -11.50 8.50 -13.68
N LEU A 87 -10.46 8.02 -14.39
CA LEU A 87 -10.53 7.71 -15.82
C LEU A 87 -11.59 6.65 -16.12
N ALA A 88 -11.70 5.62 -15.28
CA ALA A 88 -12.75 4.61 -15.36
C ALA A 88 -14.14 5.12 -14.90
N GLY A 89 -14.26 6.36 -14.43
CA GLY A 89 -15.50 7.02 -14.02
C GLY A 89 -15.98 6.66 -12.62
N TYR A 90 -15.13 6.11 -11.78
CA TYR A 90 -15.39 5.89 -10.36
C TYR A 90 -14.84 7.06 -9.53
N PRO A 91 -15.41 7.33 -8.35
CA PRO A 91 -14.73 8.18 -7.38
C PRO A 91 -13.35 7.57 -7.06
N ALA A 92 -12.38 8.42 -6.73
CA ALA A 92 -11.12 7.94 -6.18
C ALA A 92 -11.41 7.03 -4.98
N PRO A 93 -10.76 5.85 -4.87
CA PRO A 93 -10.91 4.99 -3.72
C PRO A 93 -10.69 5.79 -2.45
N ASP A 94 -11.55 5.59 -1.46
CA ASP A 94 -11.44 6.33 -0.22
C ASP A 94 -10.09 6.00 0.43
N ARG A 95 -9.19 6.99 0.47
CA ARG A 95 -7.87 6.84 1.09
C ARG A 95 -8.05 6.48 2.57
N LEU A 96 -9.12 7.00 3.18
CA LEU A 96 -9.50 6.72 4.57
C LEU A 96 -9.99 5.28 4.80
N ALA A 97 -10.48 4.56 3.79
CA ALA A 97 -10.79 3.14 3.95
C ALA A 97 -9.53 2.26 4.03
N ALA A 98 -8.38 2.78 3.59
CA ALA A 98 -7.06 2.16 3.82
C ALA A 98 -6.43 2.61 5.15
N LEU A 99 -6.81 3.80 5.67
CA LEU A 99 -6.43 4.30 6.99
C LEU A 99 -7.28 3.56 8.05
N GLY A 100 -6.69 2.54 8.67
CA GLY A 100 -7.39 1.70 9.65
C GLY A 100 -7.54 0.22 9.27
N TYR A 101 -7.12 -0.17 8.06
CA TYR A 101 -7.11 -1.58 7.66
C TYR A 101 -5.71 -2.19 7.80
N ALA A 102 -5.52 -3.01 8.84
CA ALA A 102 -4.36 -3.89 8.92
C ALA A 102 -4.61 -5.12 8.03
N ASP A 103 -3.74 -5.32 7.04
CA ASP A 103 -3.76 -6.53 6.21
C ASP A 103 -3.75 -7.81 7.08
N PRO A 104 -4.54 -8.85 6.76
CA PRO A 104 -4.61 -10.06 7.57
C PRO A 104 -3.25 -10.73 7.81
N GLY A 105 -2.33 -10.66 6.84
CA GLY A 105 -0.97 -11.16 7.01
C GLY A 105 -0.17 -10.37 8.05
N LEU A 106 -0.34 -9.05 8.09
CA LEU A 106 0.25 -8.20 9.13
C LEU A 106 -0.36 -8.49 10.50
N MET A 107 -1.66 -8.75 10.57
CA MET A 107 -2.32 -9.19 11.81
C MET A 107 -1.76 -10.53 12.30
N CYS A 108 -1.55 -11.51 11.42
CA CYS A 108 -0.91 -12.77 11.79
C CYS A 108 0.50 -12.56 12.37
N VAL A 109 1.30 -11.64 11.80
CA VAL A 109 2.62 -11.31 12.33
C VAL A 109 2.51 -10.62 13.70
N LEU A 110 1.58 -9.68 13.84
CA LEU A 110 1.33 -8.96 15.10
C LEU A 110 0.95 -9.93 16.23
N ASP A 111 0.10 -10.92 15.91
CA ASP A 111 -0.32 -11.98 16.84
C ASP A 111 0.85 -12.94 17.17
N ALA A 112 1.67 -13.30 16.19
CA ALA A 112 2.80 -14.21 16.38
C ALA A 112 3.84 -13.68 17.39
N VAL A 113 4.01 -12.35 17.47
CA VAL A 113 4.95 -11.70 18.39
C VAL A 113 4.32 -11.21 19.69
N ALA A 114 3.00 -11.34 19.83
CA ALA A 114 2.22 -10.74 20.92
C ALA A 114 2.67 -11.17 22.33
N ALA A 115 3.28 -12.34 22.46
CA ALA A 115 3.74 -12.87 23.75
C ALA A 115 5.13 -12.36 24.17
N THR A 116 5.95 -11.84 23.25
CA THR A 116 7.38 -11.58 23.53
C THR A 116 7.83 -10.17 23.19
N VAL A 117 7.19 -9.50 22.23
CA VAL A 117 7.65 -8.20 21.73
C VAL A 117 6.48 -7.21 21.65
N PRO A 118 6.59 -6.00 22.24
CA PRO A 118 5.64 -4.92 21.99
C PRO A 118 5.69 -4.49 20.51
N ALA A 119 4.58 -4.62 19.80
CA ALA A 119 4.49 -4.26 18.39
C ALA A 119 3.16 -3.55 18.05
N LEU A 120 3.21 -2.72 17.01
CA LEU A 120 2.06 -2.02 16.44
C LEU A 120 2.17 -2.01 14.91
N ILE A 121 1.05 -1.78 14.25
CA ILE A 121 0.96 -1.51 12.81
C ILE A 121 0.51 -0.07 12.64
N SER A 122 1.19 0.67 11.76
CA SER A 122 0.78 2.01 11.36
C SER A 122 0.65 2.11 9.85
N ASP A 123 -0.12 3.09 9.38
CA ASP A 123 -0.11 3.48 7.98
C ASP A 123 1.08 4.40 7.65
N ASP A 124 1.10 4.91 6.42
CA ASP A 124 2.12 5.80 5.88
C ASP A 124 2.12 7.20 6.50
N LEU A 125 1.01 7.60 7.13
CA LEU A 125 0.91 8.85 7.89
C LEU A 125 1.26 8.67 9.37
N HIS A 126 1.65 7.47 9.78
CA HIS A 126 1.91 7.08 11.18
C HIS A 126 0.69 7.08 12.09
N ASP A 127 -0.52 6.97 11.53
CA ASP A 127 -1.69 6.60 12.33
C ASP A 127 -1.58 5.13 12.70
N VAL A 128 -1.68 4.84 14.00
CA VAL A 128 -1.62 3.48 14.53
C VAL A 128 -2.94 2.80 14.24
N VAL A 129 -2.87 1.71 13.49
CA VAL A 129 -4.02 0.94 12.98
C VAL A 129 -4.30 -0.28 13.85
N ALA A 130 -3.26 -0.90 14.41
CA ALA A 130 -3.40 -2.04 15.32
C ALA A 130 -2.25 -2.08 16.34
N GLN A 131 -2.50 -2.67 17.50
CA GLN A 131 -1.51 -2.87 18.56
C GLN A 131 -1.70 -4.25 19.18
N ASN A 132 -0.59 -4.89 19.56
CA ASN A 132 -0.66 -6.05 20.43
C ASN A 132 -0.78 -5.64 21.92
N PRO A 133 -1.21 -6.55 22.82
CA PRO A 133 -1.43 -6.21 24.23
C PRO A 133 -0.20 -5.64 24.94
N LEU A 134 1.00 -6.13 24.62
CA LEU A 134 2.26 -5.62 25.18
C LEU A 134 2.51 -4.16 24.77
N ASN A 135 2.23 -3.81 23.52
CA ASN A 135 2.35 -2.44 23.05
C ASN A 135 1.29 -1.52 23.69
N VAL A 136 0.06 -2.02 23.88
CA VAL A 136 -0.97 -1.27 24.62
C VAL A 136 -0.55 -1.02 26.06
N ALA A 137 0.07 -2.00 26.74
CA ALA A 137 0.59 -1.81 28.09
C ALA A 137 1.74 -0.78 28.14
N LEU A 138 2.59 -0.76 27.10
CA LEU A 138 3.74 0.15 27.02
C LEU A 138 3.35 1.58 26.62
N LEU A 139 2.50 1.73 25.60
CA LEU A 139 2.21 2.99 24.94
C LEU A 139 0.79 3.53 25.21
N GLY A 140 -0.11 2.70 25.71
CA GLY A 140 -1.55 2.98 25.78
C GLY A 140 -2.27 2.58 24.48
N PRO A 141 -3.62 2.63 24.46
CA PRO A 141 -4.43 2.19 23.33
C PRO A 141 -4.50 3.28 22.23
N LEU A 142 -3.46 3.38 21.41
CA LEU A 142 -3.34 4.30 20.27
C LEU A 142 -4.31 3.96 19.13
N ALA A 143 -4.47 2.67 18.81
CA ALA A 143 -5.33 2.25 17.69
C ALA A 143 -6.82 2.58 17.93
N ALA A 144 -7.24 2.68 19.19
CA ALA A 144 -8.64 2.88 19.57
C ALA A 144 -9.05 4.36 19.68
N THR A 145 -8.10 5.31 19.62
CA THR A 145 -8.41 6.73 19.90
C THR A 145 -8.96 7.50 18.70
N GLY A 146 -8.58 7.11 17.48
CA GLY A 146 -8.93 7.82 16.24
C GLY A 146 -8.36 9.25 16.14
N GLY A 147 -8.45 9.84 14.95
CA GLY A 147 -7.98 11.19 14.66
C GLY A 147 -6.50 11.40 14.98
N LEU A 148 -6.08 12.63 15.32
CA LEU A 148 -4.66 12.92 15.62
C LEU A 148 -4.10 12.14 16.83
N GLN A 149 -4.97 11.55 17.66
CA GLN A 149 -4.54 10.78 18.83
C GLN A 149 -4.02 9.38 18.47
N SER A 150 -4.44 8.81 17.33
CA SER A 150 -3.83 7.59 16.78
C SER A 150 -2.48 7.85 16.11
N ASN A 151 -2.18 9.11 15.77
CA ASN A 151 -0.95 9.46 15.07
C ASN A 151 0.26 9.46 16.00
N PHE A 152 1.16 8.49 15.83
CA PHE A 152 2.33 8.36 16.68
C PHE A 152 3.29 9.55 16.55
N LEU A 153 3.50 10.04 15.32
CA LEU A 153 4.37 11.19 15.06
C LEU A 153 3.82 12.46 15.70
N TRP A 154 2.53 12.74 15.56
CA TRP A 154 1.90 13.88 16.20
C TRP A 154 2.09 13.84 17.72
N ARG A 155 1.80 12.68 18.35
CA ARG A 155 1.98 12.48 19.79
C ARG A 155 3.43 12.63 20.25
N TRP A 156 4.40 12.25 19.44
CA TRP A 156 5.81 12.48 19.78
C TRP A 156 6.09 13.97 20.08
N PHE A 157 5.45 14.87 19.36
CA PHE A 157 5.61 16.31 19.55
C PHE A 157 4.65 16.88 20.59
N THR A 158 3.42 16.38 20.68
CA THR A 158 2.36 16.97 21.53
C THR A 158 2.17 16.30 22.89
N ASP A 159 2.69 15.08 23.09
CA ASP A 159 2.62 14.33 24.35
C ASP A 159 4.03 14.21 24.98
N PRO A 160 4.36 15.07 25.96
CA PRO A 160 5.64 14.99 26.68
C PRO A 160 5.86 13.64 27.37
N GLY A 161 4.80 12.96 27.81
CA GLY A 161 4.85 11.67 28.50
C GLY A 161 5.38 10.55 27.61
N LEU A 162 5.10 10.61 26.31
CA LEU A 162 5.63 9.67 25.33
C LEU A 162 7.15 9.77 25.22
N ARG A 163 7.71 10.99 25.17
CA ARG A 163 9.16 11.23 25.05
C ARG A 163 9.96 10.72 26.25
N TRP A 164 9.41 10.83 27.45
CA TRP A 164 10.06 10.34 28.68
C TRP A 164 10.34 8.83 28.64
N ARG A 165 9.53 8.05 27.92
CA ARG A 165 9.73 6.59 27.75
C ARG A 165 10.93 6.25 26.85
N TYR A 166 11.36 7.19 26.02
CA TYR A 166 12.51 7.07 25.12
C TYR A 166 13.74 7.86 25.62
N ALA A 167 13.62 8.58 26.74
CA ALA A 167 14.75 9.25 27.35
C ALA A 167 15.77 8.20 27.77
N THR A 168 16.95 8.21 27.14
CA THR A 168 18.06 7.35 27.55
C THR A 168 18.48 7.79 28.95
N PRO A 169 18.72 6.87 29.90
CA PRO A 169 19.32 7.24 31.17
C PRO A 169 20.61 7.98 30.86
N ARG A 170 20.77 9.18 31.43
CA ARG A 170 22.03 9.93 31.35
C ARG A 170 23.10 9.01 31.90
N ARG A 171 23.94 8.41 31.04
CA ARG A 171 25.08 7.62 31.50
C ARG A 171 25.91 8.56 32.38
N PRO A 172 26.20 8.23 33.66
CA PRO A 172 27.11 9.03 34.43
C PRO A 172 28.41 9.12 33.62
N SER A 173 28.86 10.35 33.35
CA SER A 173 30.14 10.56 32.69
C SER A 173 31.19 9.78 33.48
N CYS A 174 31.81 8.77 32.87
CA CYS A 174 33.07 8.26 33.38
C CYS A 174 34.00 9.48 33.42
N ARG A 175 34.26 9.98 34.63
CA ARG A 175 35.41 10.84 34.88
C ARG A 175 36.56 9.88 35.11
N ASP A 176 37.59 10.03 34.30
CA ASP A 176 38.91 9.39 34.43
C ASP A 176 39.56 9.76 35.77
#